data_AF-A0A2R6QL65-F1
#
_entry.id   AF-A0A2R6QL65-F1
#
_cell.length_a   1.000
_cell.length_b   1.000
_cell.length_c   1.000
_cell.angle_alpha   90.00
_cell.angle_beta   90.00
_cell.angle_gamma   90.00
#
_symmetry.space_group_name_H-M   'P 1'
#
loop_
_entity.id
_entity.type
_entity.pdbx_description
1 polymer ?
#
loop_
_entity_poly.entity_id
_entity_poly.type
_entity_poly.pdbx_seq_one_letter_code
_entity_poly.pdbx_strand_id
1 'polypeptide(L)'
;MAMKPSGSKLKSCTLSFIFLSLTLFLLTANFLPKPRRTDVRHLRDEYPRWWYKVVAQEVNWRTKIKVGLVNMEDGLGQHSELDGLAEIITVNFDRADENLKWDDFFPEWIDEDGKWGSPSCPDIPMPRFEDYGELDLIVARVPCGGGGGERNGGIRDIFRLQVNLMVANMLVRSRWVNQEEGDRTVYAVFIGSCGPMWEIFRCDDLLWHEGDYRVYRPDLGRLQQRVLMPFGSCQLAPPYPKPGQQFWKSDAPKPREAYVTVLHSTEAYVCGAITLAQSIIQTNSTKDLVLLADSSISKKSLNGLRTAGWKVKLIERIRSPHAKTDAYNEWNYSKLRIWELTEYDKVIFIDSDLIVLKNMDRFFFYPQLSAAGNDKVLFNSGVMMVEPSKCTFETLMEKRYEVSSYNGGDQGFLNEMFTWWHRWPSKLNHLKIFTKEHNKGHRMPKDLYTIHYLGMKPWMCYMDYDCNWDMSNHRHFASDDAHRRWWQVYKAMPRRLQPHCGLTAGMDKRMRKWRGRAREANLSDGHWKIKVKDPRKHHF
;
A
#
# COMPACT_ATOMS: atom_id res chain seq x y z
N MET A 1 21.99 0.45 82.77
CA MET A 1 23.35 0.20 83.31
C MET A 1 24.10 -0.68 82.32
N ALA A 2 25.43 -0.55 82.28
CA ALA A 2 26.29 -0.90 81.16
C ALA A 2 26.65 -2.40 81.01
N MET A 3 27.29 -2.67 79.85
CA MET A 3 28.40 -3.60 79.54
C MET A 3 28.13 -4.85 78.67
N LYS A 4 28.56 -4.75 77.39
CA LYS A 4 29.65 -5.49 76.64
C LYS A 4 29.78 -7.04 76.81
N PRO A 5 30.55 -7.79 75.96
CA PRO A 5 31.26 -7.48 74.68
C PRO A 5 31.26 -8.61 73.58
N SER A 6 32.04 -8.36 72.50
CA SER A 6 32.75 -9.31 71.60
C SER A 6 31.92 -9.97 70.48
N GLY A 7 32.31 -10.04 69.20
CA GLY A 7 33.57 -9.79 68.49
C GLY A 7 33.76 -10.91 67.43
N SER A 8 34.09 -10.58 66.18
CA SER A 8 35.01 -11.32 65.26
C SER A 8 34.76 -11.00 63.78
N LYS A 9 35.77 -11.36 62.98
CA LYS A 9 36.22 -10.81 61.70
C LYS A 9 35.75 -11.63 60.48
N LEU A 10 35.49 -10.91 59.38
CA LEU A 10 36.04 -11.09 58.02
C LEU A 10 35.91 -12.45 57.27
N LYS A 11 35.30 -12.43 56.06
CA LYS A 11 35.78 -13.04 54.78
C LYS A 11 35.08 -12.27 53.64
N SER A 12 35.67 -11.49 52.73
CA SER A 12 36.91 -11.57 51.93
C SER A 12 36.99 -12.78 50.99
N CYS A 13 35.92 -13.07 50.24
CA CYS A 13 35.96 -14.06 49.15
C CYS A 13 35.15 -13.70 47.89
N THR A 14 34.34 -12.63 47.88
CA THR A 14 33.50 -12.29 46.72
C THR A 14 34.07 -11.20 45.81
N LEU A 15 35.02 -10.38 46.27
CA LEU A 15 35.66 -9.36 45.42
C LEU A 15 36.80 -9.88 44.53
N SER A 16 37.45 -11.00 44.87
CA SER A 16 38.54 -11.54 44.05
C SER A 16 38.07 -12.25 42.78
N PHE A 17 36.85 -12.78 42.74
CA PHE A 17 36.31 -13.43 41.53
C PHE A 17 35.94 -12.44 40.43
N ILE A 18 35.53 -11.21 40.81
CA ILE A 18 35.17 -10.17 39.83
C ILE A 18 36.42 -9.62 39.14
N PHE A 19 37.52 -9.43 39.87
CA PHE A 19 38.78 -8.95 39.30
C PHE A 19 39.52 -10.00 38.45
N LEU A 20 39.39 -11.30 38.77
CA LEU A 20 39.99 -12.36 37.95
C LEU A 20 39.26 -12.55 36.61
N SER A 21 37.94 -12.36 36.56
CA SER A 21 37.20 -12.48 35.29
C SER A 21 37.44 -11.28 34.36
N LEU A 22 37.61 -10.07 34.91
CA LEU A 22 37.88 -8.87 34.11
C LEU A 22 39.29 -8.87 33.51
N THR A 23 40.27 -9.41 34.23
CA THR A 23 41.65 -9.55 33.72
C THR A 23 41.79 -10.66 32.69
N LEU A 24 41.04 -11.77 32.82
CA LEU A 24 41.02 -12.81 31.80
C LEU A 24 40.35 -12.30 30.49
N PHE A 25 39.30 -11.49 30.59
CA PHE A 25 38.66 -10.88 29.42
C PHE A 25 39.55 -9.85 28.72
N LEU A 26 40.33 -9.06 29.48
CA LEU A 26 41.31 -8.11 28.94
C LEU A 26 42.55 -8.81 28.34
N LEU A 27 42.92 -9.99 28.82
CA LEU A 27 43.98 -10.81 28.22
C LEU A 27 43.49 -11.52 26.95
N THR A 28 42.25 -11.98 26.87
CA THR A 28 41.70 -12.56 25.62
C THR A 28 41.38 -11.51 24.55
N ALA A 29 41.07 -10.28 24.93
CA ALA A 29 40.87 -9.18 23.98
C ALA A 29 42.18 -8.72 23.28
N ASN A 30 43.34 -9.02 23.87
CA ASN A 30 44.66 -8.65 23.32
C ASN A 30 45.31 -9.76 22.48
N PHE A 31 44.69 -10.94 22.36
CA PHE A 31 45.16 -12.06 21.54
C PHE A 31 44.19 -12.46 20.42
N LEU A 32 43.18 -11.65 20.13
CA LEU A 32 42.52 -11.68 18.82
C LEU A 32 43.52 -11.12 17.80
N PRO A 33 43.76 -11.82 16.67
CA PRO A 33 44.64 -11.29 15.64
C PRO A 33 44.11 -9.91 15.25
N LYS A 34 44.93 -8.87 15.43
CA LYS A 34 44.66 -7.57 14.82
C LYS A 34 44.37 -7.86 13.34
N PRO A 35 43.24 -7.41 12.77
CA PRO A 35 43.07 -7.52 11.35
C PRO A 35 44.28 -6.83 10.74
N ARG A 36 45.10 -7.59 10.01
CA ARG A 36 46.18 -7.03 9.23
C ARG A 36 45.52 -5.93 8.41
N ARG A 37 45.88 -4.69 8.70
CA ARG A 37 45.68 -3.57 7.81
C ARG A 37 46.64 -3.85 6.64
N THR A 38 46.25 -4.78 5.77
CA THR A 38 46.74 -4.77 4.41
C THR A 38 46.35 -3.41 3.88
N ASP A 39 47.37 -2.66 3.50
CA ASP A 39 47.23 -1.47 2.69
C ASP A 39 46.50 -1.89 1.42
N VAL A 40 45.16 -1.82 1.42
CA VAL A 40 44.34 -2.03 0.22
C VAL A 40 44.33 -0.71 -0.55
N ARG A 41 45.53 -0.28 -0.94
CA ARG A 41 45.73 0.62 -2.07
C ARG A 41 46.11 -0.29 -3.23
N HIS A 42 45.22 -0.37 -4.22
CA HIS A 42 45.24 -1.22 -5.41
C HIS A 42 44.62 -2.62 -5.29
N LEU A 43 43.32 -2.69 -5.04
CA LEU A 43 42.40 -3.64 -5.73
C LEU A 43 41.04 -2.94 -5.88
N ARG A 44 41.04 -1.86 -6.67
CA ARG A 44 39.84 -1.22 -7.21
C ARG A 44 39.80 -1.67 -8.67
N ASP A 45 38.63 -2.12 -9.12
CA ASP A 45 38.28 -2.56 -10.48
C ASP A 45 38.42 -4.06 -10.79
N GLU A 46 37.55 -4.88 -10.20
CA GLU A 46 37.04 -6.08 -10.87
C GLU A 46 35.54 -6.22 -10.57
N TYR A 47 34.69 -5.76 -11.50
CA TYR A 47 33.24 -5.91 -11.43
C TYR A 47 32.85 -7.39 -11.32
N PRO A 48 32.05 -7.85 -10.34
CA PRO A 48 31.60 -9.23 -10.31
C PRO A 48 30.54 -9.44 -11.41
N ARG A 49 31.01 -9.97 -12.54
CA ARG A 49 30.30 -10.40 -13.76
C ARG A 49 29.37 -11.62 -13.54
N TRP A 50 28.72 -11.72 -12.38
CA TRP A 50 27.98 -12.92 -11.94
C TRP A 50 26.54 -12.97 -12.45
N TRP A 51 25.90 -11.82 -12.65
CA TRP A 51 24.53 -11.76 -13.17
C TRP A 51 24.39 -12.45 -14.54
N TYR A 52 25.44 -12.39 -15.37
CA TYR A 52 25.50 -13.09 -16.65
C TYR A 52 25.39 -14.60 -16.46
N LYS A 53 26.12 -15.17 -15.49
CA LYS A 53 26.05 -16.60 -15.17
C LYS A 53 24.67 -17.03 -14.67
N VAL A 54 23.97 -16.16 -13.93
CA VAL A 54 22.59 -16.43 -13.50
C VAL A 54 21.66 -16.53 -14.72
N VAL A 55 21.73 -15.54 -15.62
CA VAL A 55 20.95 -15.58 -16.87
C VAL A 55 21.37 -16.76 -17.74
N ALA A 56 22.66 -17.14 -17.75
CA ALA A 56 23.20 -18.28 -18.47
C ALA A 56 22.64 -19.63 -18.06
N GLN A 57 22.45 -19.81 -16.76
CA GLN A 57 21.93 -21.04 -16.19
C GLN A 57 20.44 -21.18 -16.48
N GLU A 58 19.72 -20.05 -16.52
CA GLU A 58 18.28 -20.00 -16.75
C GLU A 58 17.90 -20.09 -18.24
N VAL A 59 18.67 -19.43 -19.10
CA VAL A 59 18.45 -19.43 -20.56
C VAL A 59 19.31 -20.55 -21.16
N ASN A 60 18.69 -21.63 -21.63
CA ASN A 60 19.40 -22.70 -22.34
C ASN A 60 19.99 -22.15 -23.65
N TRP A 61 21.26 -21.72 -23.64
CA TRP A 61 21.96 -21.03 -24.74
C TRP A 61 22.23 -21.92 -25.96
N ARG A 62 21.17 -22.33 -26.65
CA ARG A 62 21.28 -23.08 -27.91
C ARG A 62 21.50 -22.16 -29.11
N THR A 63 21.26 -20.85 -28.96
CA THR A 63 21.37 -19.81 -29.99
C THR A 63 21.92 -18.51 -29.40
N LYS A 64 22.38 -17.60 -30.27
CA LYS A 64 22.80 -16.24 -29.91
C LYS A 64 21.60 -15.48 -29.31
N ILE A 65 21.75 -14.92 -28.11
CA ILE A 65 20.67 -14.19 -27.41
C ILE A 65 20.63 -12.72 -27.85
N LYS A 66 19.44 -12.10 -27.86
CA LYS A 66 19.29 -10.67 -28.15
C LYS A 66 19.17 -9.86 -26.86
N VAL A 67 20.06 -8.88 -26.68
CA VAL A 67 20.18 -8.09 -25.46
C VAL A 67 19.90 -6.62 -25.75
N GLY A 68 18.82 -6.07 -25.18
CA GLY A 68 18.52 -4.64 -25.23
C GLY A 68 19.21 -3.88 -24.12
N LEU A 69 19.96 -2.84 -24.45
CA LEU A 69 20.60 -1.94 -23.47
C LEU A 69 19.81 -0.64 -23.33
N VAL A 70 19.32 -0.34 -22.13
CA VAL A 70 18.55 0.87 -21.81
C VAL A 70 19.36 1.76 -20.87
N ASN A 71 19.52 3.04 -21.24
CA ASN A 71 20.22 4.05 -20.42
C ASN A 71 21.67 3.66 -20.09
N MET A 72 22.44 3.18 -21.07
CA MET A 72 23.84 2.76 -20.91
C MET A 72 24.75 3.65 -21.76
N GLU A 73 25.52 4.55 -21.13
CA GLU A 73 26.34 5.57 -21.82
C GLU A 73 27.45 4.97 -22.71
N ASP A 74 28.07 3.85 -22.32
CA ASP A 74 29.20 3.22 -23.04
C ASP A 74 28.91 1.77 -23.49
N GLY A 75 27.63 1.39 -23.59
CA GLY A 75 27.23 -0.01 -23.77
C GLY A 75 27.61 -0.91 -22.58
N LEU A 76 27.62 -2.23 -22.79
CA LEU A 76 28.38 -3.15 -21.93
C LEU A 76 29.82 -3.01 -22.42
N GLY A 77 30.72 -2.36 -21.68
CA GLY A 77 32.07 -2.01 -22.16
C GLY A 77 32.83 -3.16 -22.85
N GLN A 78 33.96 -2.85 -23.50
CA GLN A 78 34.81 -3.71 -24.38
C GLN A 78 35.29 -5.10 -23.83
N HIS A 79 34.74 -5.58 -22.71
CA HIS A 79 35.03 -6.88 -22.07
C HIS A 79 33.75 -7.67 -21.74
N SER A 80 32.71 -7.59 -22.57
CA SER A 80 31.52 -8.41 -22.32
C SER A 80 31.85 -9.89 -22.58
N GLU A 81 31.66 -10.76 -21.58
CA GLU A 81 31.68 -12.23 -21.75
C GLU A 81 30.56 -12.72 -22.70
N LEU A 82 29.73 -11.79 -23.19
CA LEU A 82 28.69 -11.91 -24.19
C LEU A 82 29.23 -11.74 -25.63
N ASP A 83 30.50 -11.38 -25.81
CA ASP A 83 31.08 -11.16 -27.13
C ASP A 83 31.08 -12.48 -27.93
N GLY A 84 30.37 -12.50 -29.06
CA GLY A 84 30.08 -13.70 -29.84
C GLY A 84 28.90 -14.57 -29.35
N LEU A 85 28.42 -14.38 -28.12
CA LEU A 85 27.28 -15.12 -27.52
C LEU A 85 25.96 -14.33 -27.54
N ALA A 86 26.03 -13.01 -27.70
CA ALA A 86 24.86 -12.15 -27.77
C ALA A 86 24.91 -11.12 -28.91
N GLU A 87 23.73 -10.76 -29.39
CA GLU A 87 23.49 -9.61 -30.25
C GLU A 87 23.06 -8.44 -29.36
N ILE A 88 23.89 -7.39 -29.30
CA ILE A 88 23.66 -6.23 -28.45
C ILE A 88 22.92 -5.16 -29.24
N ILE A 89 21.79 -4.70 -28.71
CA ILE A 89 20.93 -3.68 -29.30
C ILE A 89 20.83 -2.51 -28.32
N THR A 90 21.41 -1.36 -28.67
CA THR A 90 21.29 -0.15 -27.86
C THR A 90 19.96 0.55 -28.11
N VAL A 91 19.22 0.81 -27.04
CA VAL A 91 17.91 1.47 -27.09
C VAL A 91 18.11 2.97 -26.97
N ASN A 92 17.91 3.68 -28.08
CA ASN A 92 17.99 5.13 -28.15
C ASN A 92 16.61 5.75 -27.89
N PHE A 93 16.54 6.72 -26.99
CA PHE A 93 15.32 7.44 -26.66
C PHE A 93 15.64 8.82 -26.08
N ASP A 94 14.71 9.76 -26.25
CA ASP A 94 14.82 11.10 -25.67
C ASP A 94 14.47 11.06 -24.18
N ARG A 95 15.19 11.84 -23.36
CA ARG A 95 14.84 11.98 -21.94
C ARG A 95 13.55 12.78 -21.79
N ALA A 96 12.76 12.46 -20.77
CA ALA A 96 11.64 13.30 -20.36
C ALA A 96 12.11 14.73 -20.07
N ASP A 97 11.27 15.72 -20.37
CA ASP A 97 11.56 17.14 -20.14
C ASP A 97 11.91 17.38 -18.68
N GLU A 98 13.09 17.97 -18.44
CA GLU A 98 13.62 18.25 -17.11
C GLU A 98 12.76 19.24 -16.30
N ASN A 99 11.88 19.99 -16.97
CA ASN A 99 10.94 20.90 -16.32
C ASN A 99 9.72 20.20 -15.72
N LEU A 100 9.42 18.97 -16.16
CA LEU A 100 8.30 18.20 -15.61
C LEU A 100 8.61 17.80 -14.17
N LYS A 101 7.59 17.84 -13.32
CA LYS A 101 7.65 17.50 -11.91
C LYS A 101 6.75 16.32 -11.60
N TRP A 102 7.04 15.62 -10.51
CA TRP A 102 6.22 14.49 -10.07
C TRP A 102 4.75 14.89 -9.91
N ASP A 103 4.49 16.10 -9.41
CA ASP A 103 3.15 16.66 -9.21
C ASP A 103 2.37 16.85 -10.54
N ASP A 104 3.04 17.04 -11.67
CA ASP A 104 2.38 17.12 -12.99
C ASP A 104 1.78 15.76 -13.40
N PHE A 105 2.39 14.67 -12.94
CA PHE A 105 1.91 13.31 -13.13
C PHE A 105 0.96 12.83 -12.02
N PHE A 106 1.02 13.46 -10.86
CA PHE A 106 0.23 13.07 -9.69
C PHE A 106 -0.49 14.28 -9.08
N PRO A 107 -1.33 15.01 -9.83
CA PRO A 107 -1.99 16.20 -9.30
C PRO A 107 -2.99 15.83 -8.20
N GLU A 108 -3.23 16.74 -7.26
CA GLU A 108 -4.23 16.54 -6.19
C GLU A 108 -5.62 16.27 -6.75
N TRP A 109 -6.03 17.09 -7.72
CA TRP A 109 -7.36 17.07 -8.30
C TRP A 109 -7.31 16.89 -9.82
N ILE A 110 -8.30 16.19 -10.34
CA ILE A 110 -8.56 16.06 -11.78
C ILE A 110 -10.06 16.25 -12.04
N ASP A 111 -10.39 16.67 -13.25
CA ASP A 111 -11.79 16.81 -13.69
C ASP A 111 -12.39 15.45 -14.08
N GLU A 112 -12.81 14.66 -13.08
CA GLU A 112 -13.38 13.32 -13.30
C GLU A 112 -14.69 13.33 -14.11
N ASP A 113 -15.42 14.45 -14.12
CA ASP A 113 -16.70 14.61 -14.82
C ASP A 113 -16.53 15.10 -16.27
N GLY A 114 -15.32 15.52 -16.67
CA GLY A 114 -15.04 16.05 -18.01
C GLY A 114 -15.75 17.37 -18.32
N LYS A 115 -16.04 18.20 -17.31
CA LYS A 115 -16.70 19.51 -17.47
C LYS A 115 -15.80 20.58 -18.09
N TRP A 116 -14.51 20.51 -17.82
CA TRP A 116 -13.44 21.45 -18.18
C TRP A 116 -12.42 20.82 -19.12
N GLY A 117 -12.40 19.50 -19.24
CA GLY A 117 -11.56 18.77 -20.20
C GLY A 117 -11.38 17.32 -19.79
N SER A 118 -10.97 16.47 -20.74
CA SER A 118 -10.55 15.10 -20.38
C SER A 118 -9.18 15.18 -19.71
N PRO A 119 -9.04 14.72 -18.45
CA PRO A 119 -7.74 14.75 -17.78
C PRO A 119 -6.78 13.82 -18.50
N SER A 120 -5.56 14.29 -18.74
CA SER A 120 -4.49 13.55 -19.41
C SER A 120 -3.15 13.82 -18.73
N CYS A 121 -2.32 12.80 -18.69
CA CYS A 121 -0.95 12.93 -18.22
C CYS A 121 -0.05 13.62 -19.26
N PRO A 122 1.01 14.33 -18.81
CA PRO A 122 2.08 14.74 -19.72
C PRO A 122 2.68 13.53 -20.42
N ASP A 123 3.15 13.71 -21.65
CA ASP A 123 3.80 12.65 -22.41
C ASP A 123 5.22 12.41 -21.88
N ILE A 124 5.59 11.14 -21.73
CA ILE A 124 6.97 10.70 -21.50
C ILE A 124 7.46 10.11 -22.83
N PRO A 125 8.56 10.63 -23.41
CA PRO A 125 9.08 10.09 -24.66
C PRO A 125 9.39 8.59 -24.55
N MET A 126 8.88 7.81 -25.49
CA MET A 126 9.15 6.38 -25.62
C MET A 126 9.55 6.11 -27.07
N PRO A 127 10.52 5.21 -27.33
CA PRO A 127 10.89 4.87 -28.68
C PRO A 127 9.81 4.00 -29.32
N ARG A 128 9.89 3.83 -30.64
CA ARG A 128 9.08 2.84 -31.34
C ARG A 128 9.64 1.46 -31.04
N PHE A 129 9.01 0.75 -30.11
CA PHE A 129 9.51 -0.53 -29.63
C PHE A 129 9.62 -1.59 -30.74
N GLU A 130 8.85 -1.46 -31.81
CA GLU A 130 8.91 -2.32 -33.00
C GLU A 130 10.28 -2.30 -33.68
N ASP A 131 11.04 -1.21 -33.54
CA ASP A 131 12.35 -1.03 -34.18
C ASP A 131 13.44 -1.94 -33.57
N TYR A 132 13.20 -2.51 -32.37
CA TYR A 132 14.20 -3.34 -31.66
C TYR A 132 13.95 -4.85 -31.76
N GLY A 133 12.84 -5.26 -32.38
CA GLY A 133 12.48 -6.67 -32.52
C GLY A 133 12.29 -7.41 -31.18
N GLU A 134 12.40 -8.73 -31.23
CA GLU A 134 12.31 -9.60 -30.04
C GLU A 134 13.63 -9.59 -29.27
N LEU A 135 13.54 -9.39 -27.94
CA LEU A 135 14.68 -9.45 -27.03
C LEU A 135 14.53 -10.61 -26.04
N ASP A 136 15.65 -11.22 -25.66
CA ASP A 136 15.73 -12.26 -24.62
C ASP A 136 16.02 -11.68 -23.24
N LEU A 137 16.78 -10.58 -23.24
CA LEU A 137 17.28 -9.93 -22.04
C LEU A 137 17.28 -8.42 -22.24
N ILE A 138 16.81 -7.69 -21.24
CA ILE A 138 16.93 -6.23 -21.21
C ILE A 138 17.80 -5.84 -20.02
N VAL A 139 18.86 -5.09 -20.27
CA VAL A 139 19.78 -4.57 -19.25
C VAL A 139 19.59 -3.06 -19.16
N ALA A 140 19.28 -2.57 -17.98
CA ALA A 140 19.02 -1.16 -17.75
C ALA A 140 19.80 -0.60 -16.57
N ARG A 141 20.45 0.55 -16.78
CA ARG A 141 20.97 1.34 -15.65
C ARG A 141 19.85 2.22 -15.12
N VAL A 142 19.47 2.01 -13.86
CA VAL A 142 18.41 2.79 -13.22
C VAL A 142 19.01 4.06 -12.66
N PRO A 143 18.52 5.25 -13.05
CA PRO A 143 18.96 6.48 -12.45
C PRO A 143 18.54 6.55 -10.98
N CYS A 144 19.43 7.10 -10.17
CA CYS A 144 19.22 7.44 -8.78
C CYS A 144 19.35 8.95 -8.67
N GLY A 145 18.28 9.66 -8.33
CA GLY A 145 18.35 11.11 -8.18
C GLY A 145 19.41 11.55 -7.15
N GLY A 146 20.17 12.59 -7.51
CA GLY A 146 21.33 13.07 -6.75
C GLY A 146 22.29 13.99 -7.53
N GLY A 147 22.07 14.25 -8.82
CA GLY A 147 22.84 15.22 -9.60
C GLY A 147 22.27 16.63 -9.51
N GLY A 148 22.62 17.39 -8.48
CA GLY A 148 22.41 18.85 -8.42
C GLY A 148 21.50 19.34 -7.29
N GLY A 149 22.11 19.71 -6.15
CA GLY A 149 21.69 20.85 -5.32
C GLY A 149 20.41 20.78 -4.48
N GLU A 150 19.37 20.04 -4.86
CA GLU A 150 18.10 20.02 -4.12
C GLU A 150 17.86 18.68 -3.42
N ARG A 151 17.57 18.75 -2.12
CA ARG A 151 17.26 17.61 -1.24
C ARG A 151 15.94 16.87 -1.56
N ASN A 152 15.42 16.97 -2.78
CA ASN A 152 14.10 16.46 -3.16
C ASN A 152 14.09 15.45 -4.32
N GLY A 153 15.22 15.16 -4.97
CA GLY A 153 15.31 14.15 -6.05
C GLY A 153 15.29 12.70 -5.57
N GLY A 154 14.41 12.36 -4.63
CA GLY A 154 14.31 11.03 -4.01
C GLY A 154 13.68 9.95 -4.92
N ILE A 155 12.92 9.02 -4.33
CA ILE A 155 12.26 7.89 -5.04
C ILE A 155 11.29 8.37 -6.15
N ARG A 156 10.79 9.60 -6.05
CA ARG A 156 9.85 10.28 -6.97
C ARG A 156 10.63 11.02 -8.08
N ASP A 157 11.18 10.25 -9.02
CA ASP A 157 12.01 10.74 -10.12
C ASP A 157 11.42 10.31 -11.48
N ILE A 158 11.17 11.28 -12.37
CA ILE A 158 10.50 11.03 -13.66
C ILE A 158 11.40 10.25 -14.61
N PHE A 159 12.70 10.54 -14.63
CA PHE A 159 13.62 9.82 -15.51
C PHE A 159 13.77 8.36 -15.07
N ARG A 160 13.76 8.10 -13.77
CA ARG A 160 13.67 6.76 -13.19
C ARG A 160 12.39 6.06 -13.62
N LEU A 161 11.25 6.74 -13.55
CA LEU A 161 9.98 6.20 -14.04
C LEU A 161 10.04 5.86 -15.53
N GLN A 162 10.55 6.78 -16.36
CA GLN A 162 10.72 6.57 -17.80
C GLN A 162 11.56 5.33 -18.09
N VAL A 163 12.74 5.18 -17.47
CA VAL A 163 13.62 4.02 -17.66
C VAL A 163 12.93 2.72 -17.25
N ASN A 164 12.20 2.70 -16.13
CA ASN A 164 11.50 1.48 -15.70
C ASN A 164 10.33 1.12 -16.64
N LEU A 165 9.58 2.11 -17.11
CA LEU A 165 8.49 1.90 -18.08
C LEU A 165 9.00 1.48 -19.45
N MET A 166 10.17 1.97 -19.87
CA MET A 166 10.88 1.52 -21.07
C MET A 166 11.11 0.02 -21.02
N VAL A 167 11.78 -0.45 -19.97
CA VAL A 167 12.09 -1.86 -19.76
C VAL A 167 10.81 -2.69 -19.71
N ALA A 168 9.80 -2.22 -18.98
CA ALA A 168 8.52 -2.91 -18.87
C ALA A 168 7.82 -3.09 -20.22
N ASN A 169 7.77 -2.04 -21.04
CA ASN A 169 7.17 -2.10 -22.38
C ASN A 169 7.95 -3.04 -23.31
N MET A 170 9.28 -2.99 -23.28
CA MET A 170 10.13 -3.87 -24.10
C MET A 170 9.95 -5.34 -23.73
N LEU A 171 9.88 -5.65 -22.43
CA LEU A 171 9.62 -7.01 -21.94
C LEU A 171 8.28 -7.55 -22.44
N VAL A 172 7.22 -6.77 -22.28
CA VAL A 172 5.86 -7.17 -22.69
C VAL A 172 5.77 -7.37 -24.19
N ARG A 173 6.39 -6.51 -24.99
CA ARG A 173 6.37 -6.58 -26.47
C ARG A 173 7.24 -7.69 -27.04
N SER A 174 8.34 -8.04 -26.36
CA SER A 174 9.21 -9.17 -26.75
C SER A 174 8.51 -10.54 -26.65
N ARG A 175 7.38 -10.61 -25.94
CA ARG A 175 6.53 -11.81 -25.89
C ARG A 175 5.70 -12.06 -27.16
N TRP A 176 5.39 -11.02 -27.94
CA TRP A 176 4.19 -11.04 -28.80
C TRP A 176 4.39 -11.41 -30.25
N VAL A 177 5.62 -11.68 -30.70
CA VAL A 177 5.88 -11.82 -32.14
C VAL A 177 5.57 -13.23 -32.65
N ASN A 178 5.61 -14.28 -31.83
CA ASN A 178 5.23 -15.65 -32.23
C ASN A 178 4.22 -16.28 -31.26
N GLN A 179 2.92 -16.29 -31.63
CA GLN A 179 1.84 -16.89 -30.82
C GLN A 179 1.90 -18.44 -30.75
N GLU A 180 2.75 -19.08 -31.56
CA GLU A 180 2.80 -20.55 -31.72
C GLU A 180 3.83 -21.25 -30.81
N GLU A 181 4.84 -20.53 -30.30
CA GLU A 181 5.80 -21.08 -29.34
C GLU A 181 5.35 -20.73 -27.91
N GLY A 182 5.53 -21.67 -26.98
CA GLY A 182 5.14 -21.49 -25.57
C GLY A 182 5.70 -20.20 -24.94
N ASP A 183 5.19 -19.83 -23.76
CA ASP A 183 5.49 -18.56 -23.09
C ASP A 183 7.00 -18.24 -23.04
N ARG A 184 7.51 -17.45 -23.99
CA ARG A 184 8.92 -17.07 -24.08
C ARG A 184 9.26 -16.28 -22.82
N THR A 185 10.20 -16.78 -22.04
CA THR A 185 10.66 -16.07 -20.83
C THR A 185 11.65 -14.99 -21.26
N VAL A 186 11.40 -13.75 -20.84
CA VAL A 186 12.29 -12.61 -21.07
C VAL A 186 12.79 -12.11 -19.72
N TYR A 187 14.09 -11.84 -19.61
CA TYR A 187 14.73 -11.45 -18.34
C TYR A 187 15.04 -9.95 -18.32
N ALA A 188 15.13 -9.39 -17.11
CA ALA A 188 15.57 -8.02 -16.91
C ALA A 188 16.73 -7.94 -15.92
N VAL A 189 17.75 -7.15 -16.24
CA VAL A 189 18.87 -6.86 -15.35
C VAL A 189 18.87 -5.36 -15.08
N PHE A 190 18.78 -5.01 -13.80
CA PHE A 190 18.88 -3.63 -13.35
C PHE A 190 20.21 -3.38 -12.67
N ILE A 191 20.87 -2.30 -13.07
CA ILE A 191 22.14 -1.84 -12.54
C ILE A 191 21.93 -0.50 -11.86
N GLY A 192 22.31 -0.40 -10.58
CA GLY A 192 22.26 0.83 -9.79
C GLY A 192 21.78 0.60 -8.38
N SER A 193 22.24 1.46 -7.46
CA SER A 193 21.99 1.32 -6.02
C SER A 193 20.50 1.37 -5.65
N CYS A 194 19.71 2.22 -6.32
CA CYS A 194 18.27 2.35 -6.06
C CYS A 194 17.44 1.16 -6.53
N GLY A 195 17.98 0.34 -7.45
CA GLY A 195 17.23 -0.72 -8.11
C GLY A 195 16.01 -0.21 -8.90
N PRO A 196 15.27 -1.13 -9.53
CA PRO A 196 14.07 -0.78 -10.28
C PRO A 196 12.96 -0.25 -9.37
N MET A 197 11.95 0.35 -9.96
CA MET A 197 10.71 0.67 -9.27
C MET A 197 9.99 -0.63 -8.93
N TRP A 198 9.93 -0.95 -7.64
CA TRP A 198 9.37 -2.19 -7.13
C TRP A 198 7.86 -2.31 -7.36
N GLU A 199 7.17 -1.19 -7.59
CA GLU A 199 5.79 -1.16 -8.05
C GLU A 199 5.66 -1.77 -9.45
N ILE A 200 6.70 -1.69 -10.28
CA ILE A 200 6.71 -2.26 -11.64
C ILE A 200 7.33 -3.67 -11.60
N PHE A 201 8.48 -3.82 -10.95
CA PHE A 201 9.26 -5.04 -10.86
C PHE A 201 9.19 -5.62 -9.44
N ARG A 202 8.31 -6.59 -9.24
CA ARG A 202 8.03 -7.14 -7.92
C ARG A 202 9.21 -7.97 -7.43
N CYS A 203 9.43 -7.95 -6.12
CA CYS A 203 10.45 -8.80 -5.52
C CYS A 203 10.12 -10.30 -5.62
N ASP A 204 8.85 -10.66 -5.85
CA ASP A 204 8.43 -12.03 -6.21
C ASP A 204 9.14 -12.54 -7.48
N ASP A 205 9.49 -11.62 -8.38
CA ASP A 205 10.07 -11.92 -9.68
C ASP A 205 11.62 -11.78 -9.66
N LEU A 206 12.21 -11.46 -8.51
CA LEU A 206 13.66 -11.28 -8.32
C LEU A 206 14.34 -12.67 -8.24
N LEU A 207 15.23 -12.96 -9.19
CA LEU A 207 16.02 -14.18 -9.20
C LEU A 207 17.32 -14.05 -8.42
N TRP A 208 17.96 -12.89 -8.50
CA TRP A 208 19.28 -12.69 -7.93
C TRP A 208 19.58 -11.22 -7.66
N HIS A 209 20.29 -10.96 -6.57
CA HIS A 209 20.74 -9.62 -6.20
C HIS A 209 22.11 -9.69 -5.51
N GLU A 210 23.06 -8.91 -6.02
CA GLU A 210 24.35 -8.67 -5.36
C GLU A 210 24.84 -7.26 -5.70
N GLY A 211 25.20 -6.49 -4.67
CA GLY A 211 25.63 -5.09 -4.84
C GLY A 211 24.59 -4.25 -5.59
N ASP A 212 25.00 -3.62 -6.69
CA ASP A 212 24.12 -2.78 -7.51
C ASP A 212 23.35 -3.55 -8.59
N TYR A 213 23.52 -4.87 -8.67
CA TYR A 213 22.95 -5.69 -9.74
C TYR A 213 21.74 -6.48 -9.24
N ARG A 214 20.68 -6.52 -10.06
CA ARG A 214 19.46 -7.29 -9.78
C ARG A 214 18.95 -7.95 -11.06
N VAL A 215 18.71 -9.26 -11.02
CA VAL A 215 18.18 -10.06 -12.13
C VAL A 215 16.74 -10.44 -11.82
N TYR A 216 15.84 -10.18 -12.75
CA TYR A 216 14.42 -10.49 -12.64
C TYR A 216 13.98 -11.44 -13.74
N ARG A 217 13.01 -12.30 -13.39
CA ARG A 217 12.17 -13.08 -14.31
C ARG A 217 10.72 -12.62 -14.16
N PRO A 218 10.32 -11.53 -14.85
CA PRO A 218 9.03 -10.90 -14.65
C PRO A 218 7.85 -11.76 -15.15
N ASP A 219 6.73 -11.70 -14.44
CA ASP A 219 5.44 -12.16 -14.94
C ASP A 219 4.95 -11.18 -16.02
N LEU A 220 5.09 -11.56 -17.30
CA LEU A 220 4.75 -10.70 -18.43
C LEU A 220 3.24 -10.40 -18.51
N GLY A 221 2.37 -11.28 -18.02
CA GLY A 221 0.93 -11.04 -17.96
C GLY A 221 0.57 -9.97 -16.93
N ARG A 222 1.22 -10.00 -15.77
CA ARG A 222 1.08 -8.95 -14.74
C ARG A 222 1.68 -7.63 -15.21
N LEU A 223 2.87 -7.67 -15.81
CA LEU A 223 3.55 -6.49 -16.33
C LEU A 223 2.76 -5.82 -17.46
N GLN A 224 2.09 -6.61 -18.30
CA GLN A 224 1.18 -6.12 -19.33
C GLN A 224 0.06 -5.25 -18.73
N GLN A 225 -0.54 -5.65 -17.60
CA GLN A 225 -1.57 -4.81 -16.96
C GLN A 225 -1.01 -3.47 -16.50
N ARG A 226 0.27 -3.42 -16.10
CA ARG A 226 0.94 -2.21 -15.62
C ARG A 226 1.24 -1.23 -16.75
N VAL A 227 1.79 -1.71 -17.87
CA VAL A 227 2.15 -0.82 -19.00
C VAL A 227 0.94 -0.24 -19.73
N LEU A 228 -0.25 -0.82 -19.51
CA LEU A 228 -1.52 -0.28 -19.99
C LEU A 228 -2.08 0.83 -19.11
N MET A 229 -1.54 1.03 -17.90
CA MET A 229 -1.96 2.11 -17.02
C MET A 229 -1.32 3.43 -17.46
N PRO A 230 -1.96 4.58 -17.18
CA PRO A 230 -1.37 5.89 -17.43
C PRO A 230 -0.04 6.07 -16.67
N PHE A 231 0.82 6.97 -17.16
CA PHE A 231 2.12 7.24 -16.55
C PHE A 231 2.03 7.72 -15.10
N GLY A 232 0.93 8.38 -14.74
CA GLY A 232 0.66 8.80 -13.37
C GLY A 232 -0.82 8.81 -13.02
N SER A 233 -1.16 9.50 -11.93
CA SER A 233 -2.53 9.65 -11.44
C SER A 233 -3.24 10.90 -12.00
N CYS A 234 -2.64 11.61 -12.96
CA CYS A 234 -3.17 12.76 -13.70
C CYS A 234 -4.41 12.48 -14.56
N GLN A 235 -4.83 11.22 -14.67
CA GLN A 235 -6.07 10.82 -15.30
C GLN A 235 -6.61 9.55 -14.62
N LEU A 236 -7.88 9.23 -14.87
CA LEU A 236 -8.46 7.99 -14.37
C LEU A 236 -7.84 6.77 -15.07
N ALA A 237 -7.59 5.73 -14.28
CA ALA A 237 -7.15 4.45 -14.81
C ALA A 237 -8.26 3.84 -15.69
N PRO A 238 -7.98 3.50 -16.97
CA PRO A 238 -9.00 3.11 -17.94
C PRO A 238 -9.66 1.77 -17.57
N PRO A 239 -10.99 1.62 -17.67
CA PRO A 239 -11.72 0.45 -17.18
C PRO A 239 -11.51 -0.87 -17.96
N TYR A 240 -10.76 -0.90 -19.06
CA TYR A 240 -10.47 -2.10 -19.87
C TYR A 240 -9.39 -1.73 -20.90
N PRO A 241 -8.61 -2.69 -21.44
CA PRO A 241 -7.93 -2.47 -22.71
C PRO A 241 -8.97 -2.41 -23.84
N LYS A 242 -8.73 -1.56 -24.85
CA LYS A 242 -9.68 -1.26 -25.94
C LYS A 242 -10.13 -2.57 -26.66
N PRO A 243 -11.33 -2.62 -27.30
CA PRO A 243 -11.72 -3.77 -28.12
C PRO A 243 -10.60 -4.15 -29.11
N GLY A 244 -10.18 -5.42 -29.11
CA GLY A 244 -8.98 -5.90 -29.82
C GLY A 244 -7.75 -6.16 -28.94
N GLN A 245 -7.81 -5.82 -27.65
CA GLN A 245 -6.77 -6.09 -26.65
C GLN A 245 -7.24 -7.08 -25.55
N GLN A 246 -8.11 -8.03 -25.92
CA GLN A 246 -8.54 -9.13 -25.04
C GLN A 246 -7.49 -10.25 -25.12
N PHE A 247 -6.69 -10.42 -24.07
CA PHE A 247 -5.54 -11.35 -24.09
C PHE A 247 -5.56 -12.43 -23.00
N TRP A 248 -6.60 -12.44 -22.16
CA TRP A 248 -6.85 -13.59 -21.29
C TRP A 248 -7.32 -14.75 -22.17
N LYS A 249 -6.56 -15.84 -22.22
CA LYS A 249 -7.10 -17.12 -22.69
C LYS A 249 -8.38 -17.37 -21.87
N SER A 250 -9.49 -17.65 -22.54
CA SER A 250 -10.80 -17.94 -21.92
C SER A 250 -10.72 -19.04 -20.86
N ASP A 251 -9.67 -19.85 -20.90
CA ASP A 251 -9.45 -21.04 -20.10
C ASP A 251 -8.53 -20.81 -18.88
N ALA A 252 -8.06 -19.57 -18.65
CA ALA A 252 -7.33 -19.26 -17.42
C ALA A 252 -8.27 -19.38 -16.21
N PRO A 253 -7.81 -19.97 -15.08
CA PRO A 253 -8.61 -20.01 -13.87
C PRO A 253 -9.05 -18.59 -13.49
N LYS A 254 -10.33 -18.43 -13.12
CA LYS A 254 -10.80 -17.15 -12.61
C LYS A 254 -9.94 -16.75 -11.40
N PRO A 255 -9.44 -15.50 -11.34
CA PRO A 255 -8.63 -15.05 -10.21
C PRO A 255 -9.41 -15.17 -8.90
N ARG A 256 -8.71 -15.56 -7.84
CA ARG A 256 -9.23 -15.65 -6.47
C ARG A 256 -9.27 -14.25 -5.89
N GLU A 257 -10.46 -13.78 -5.60
CA GLU A 257 -10.70 -12.36 -5.29
C GLU A 257 -11.54 -12.19 -4.01
N ALA A 258 -11.14 -11.24 -3.18
CA ALA A 258 -11.83 -10.93 -1.92
C ALA A 258 -11.89 -9.43 -1.60
N TYR A 259 -12.98 -9.03 -0.95
CA TYR A 259 -13.00 -7.81 -0.14
C TYR A 259 -12.37 -8.08 1.22
N VAL A 260 -11.49 -7.18 1.64
CA VAL A 260 -10.72 -7.34 2.88
C VAL A 260 -10.94 -6.15 3.80
N THR A 261 -11.11 -6.40 5.10
CA THR A 261 -11.04 -5.36 6.13
C THR A 261 -10.17 -5.83 7.30
N VAL A 262 -9.67 -4.89 8.11
CA VAL A 262 -8.83 -5.18 9.28
C VAL A 262 -9.44 -4.54 10.52
N LEU A 263 -9.59 -5.32 11.59
CA LEU A 263 -9.92 -4.84 12.92
C LEU A 263 -8.76 -5.14 13.88
N HIS A 264 -8.33 -4.13 14.62
CA HIS A 264 -7.29 -4.27 15.63
C HIS A 264 -7.54 -3.32 16.79
N SER A 265 -6.95 -3.62 17.95
CA SER A 265 -6.91 -2.77 19.15
C SER A 265 -8.24 -2.45 19.84
N THR A 266 -9.40 -2.53 19.17
CA THR A 266 -10.67 -2.10 19.74
C THR A 266 -11.91 -2.75 19.11
N GLU A 267 -12.90 -3.03 19.96
CA GLU A 267 -14.25 -3.47 19.60
C GLU A 267 -15.08 -2.37 18.92
N ALA A 268 -14.66 -1.10 19.00
CA ALA A 268 -15.45 0.05 18.56
C ALA A 268 -15.84 0.02 17.07
N TYR A 269 -15.11 -0.74 16.26
CA TYR A 269 -15.32 -0.86 14.81
C TYR A 269 -16.03 -2.16 14.38
N VAL A 270 -16.39 -3.05 15.32
CA VAL A 270 -17.10 -4.31 14.99
C VAL A 270 -18.43 -4.04 14.30
N CYS A 271 -19.19 -3.06 14.78
CA CYS A 271 -20.44 -2.65 14.13
C CYS A 271 -20.21 -2.12 12.71
N GLY A 272 -19.14 -1.35 12.50
CA GLY A 272 -18.72 -0.87 11.19
C GLY A 272 -18.43 -2.01 10.23
N ALA A 273 -17.58 -2.96 10.64
CA ALA A 273 -17.24 -4.13 9.83
C ALA A 273 -18.44 -5.03 9.52
N ILE A 274 -19.37 -5.23 10.47
CA ILE A 274 -20.63 -5.95 10.21
C ILE A 274 -21.45 -5.21 9.14
N THR A 275 -21.59 -3.89 9.28
CA THR A 275 -22.37 -3.08 8.34
C THR A 275 -21.71 -3.05 6.95
N LEU A 276 -20.38 -3.00 6.89
CA LEU A 276 -19.61 -3.09 5.65
C LEU A 276 -19.90 -4.40 4.92
N ALA A 277 -19.77 -5.56 5.58
CA ALA A 277 -20.10 -6.86 4.97
C ALA A 277 -21.53 -6.89 4.44
N GLN A 278 -22.49 -6.41 5.24
CA GLN A 278 -23.90 -6.40 4.85
C GLN A 278 -24.15 -5.48 3.66
N SER A 279 -23.47 -4.34 3.58
CA SER A 279 -23.54 -3.43 2.43
C SER A 279 -22.97 -4.07 1.16
N ILE A 280 -21.84 -4.78 1.24
CA ILE A 280 -21.25 -5.50 0.10
C ILE A 280 -22.22 -6.60 -0.39
N ILE A 281 -22.75 -7.42 0.52
CA ILE A 281 -23.70 -8.50 0.20
C ILE A 281 -24.96 -7.94 -0.48
N GLN A 282 -25.50 -6.82 0.01
CA GLN A 282 -26.67 -6.17 -0.57
C GLN A 282 -26.45 -5.66 -2.01
N THR A 283 -25.19 -5.53 -2.46
CA THR A 283 -24.85 -5.20 -3.85
C THR A 283 -24.68 -6.43 -4.75
N ASN A 284 -25.02 -7.62 -4.26
CA ASN A 284 -24.89 -8.90 -4.98
C ASN A 284 -23.46 -9.19 -5.45
N SER A 285 -22.46 -8.85 -4.63
CA SER A 285 -21.08 -9.26 -4.90
C SER A 285 -20.93 -10.78 -4.86
N THR A 286 -20.09 -11.32 -5.75
CA THR A 286 -19.73 -12.74 -5.75
C THR A 286 -18.39 -13.02 -5.09
N LYS A 287 -17.74 -12.00 -4.52
CA LYS A 287 -16.37 -12.09 -3.98
C LYS A 287 -16.39 -12.54 -2.53
N ASP A 288 -15.29 -13.16 -2.12
CA ASP A 288 -15.12 -13.53 -0.73
C ASP A 288 -15.06 -12.29 0.16
N LEU A 289 -15.50 -12.43 1.41
CA LEU A 289 -15.33 -11.42 2.45
C LEU A 289 -14.32 -11.95 3.46
N VAL A 290 -13.17 -11.29 3.61
CA VAL A 290 -12.11 -11.68 4.55
C VAL A 290 -11.87 -10.58 5.57
N LEU A 291 -11.79 -10.96 6.84
CA LEU A 291 -11.53 -10.01 7.92
C LEU A 291 -10.32 -10.46 8.73
N LEU A 292 -9.32 -9.61 8.82
CA LEU A 292 -8.18 -9.81 9.73
C LEU A 292 -8.53 -9.19 11.09
N ALA A 293 -8.48 -9.98 12.16
CA ALA A 293 -8.77 -9.53 13.52
C ALA A 293 -7.63 -9.90 14.47
N ASP A 294 -7.27 -9.01 15.38
CA ASP A 294 -6.36 -9.36 16.48
C ASP A 294 -7.10 -9.94 17.70
N SER A 295 -6.34 -10.27 18.74
CA SER A 295 -6.86 -10.83 19.99
C SER A 295 -7.65 -9.82 20.84
N SER A 296 -7.66 -8.53 20.50
CA SER A 296 -8.49 -7.53 21.18
C SER A 296 -9.98 -7.69 20.86
N ILE A 297 -10.33 -8.42 19.79
CA ILE A 297 -11.70 -8.69 19.39
C ILE A 297 -12.19 -9.96 20.09
N SER A 298 -13.21 -9.81 20.92
CA SER A 298 -13.86 -10.84 21.72
C SER A 298 -14.46 -11.95 20.87
N LYS A 299 -14.53 -13.16 21.44
CA LYS A 299 -15.16 -14.34 20.81
C LYS A 299 -16.59 -14.06 20.35
N LYS A 300 -17.36 -13.29 21.11
CA LYS A 300 -18.73 -12.87 20.77
C LYS A 300 -18.74 -12.04 19.48
N SER A 301 -17.86 -11.05 19.39
CA SER A 301 -17.75 -10.19 18.21
C SER A 301 -17.21 -10.96 17.00
N LEU A 302 -16.21 -11.82 17.17
CA LEU A 302 -15.73 -12.71 16.11
C LEU A 302 -16.85 -13.59 15.55
N ASN A 303 -17.73 -14.13 16.41
CA ASN A 303 -18.90 -14.89 15.96
C ASN A 303 -19.92 -14.02 15.20
N GLY A 304 -20.13 -12.79 15.66
CA GLY A 304 -20.97 -11.80 14.96
C GLY A 304 -20.43 -11.48 13.56
N LEU A 305 -19.11 -11.27 13.43
CA LEU A 305 -18.44 -11.00 12.16
C LEU A 305 -18.57 -12.19 11.19
N ARG A 306 -18.37 -13.43 11.67
CA ARG A 306 -18.62 -14.64 10.87
C ARG A 306 -20.07 -14.75 10.42
N THR A 307 -21.01 -14.48 11.32
CA THR A 307 -22.45 -14.49 11.03
C THR A 307 -22.84 -13.41 10.01
N ALA A 308 -22.10 -12.30 9.96
CA ALA A 308 -22.27 -11.22 8.99
C ALA A 308 -21.71 -11.56 7.60
N GLY A 309 -20.94 -12.64 7.45
CA GLY A 309 -20.38 -13.11 6.18
C GLY A 309 -18.85 -13.11 6.12
N TRP A 310 -18.14 -12.60 7.13
CA TRP A 310 -16.68 -12.56 7.11
C TRP A 310 -16.03 -13.92 7.35
N LYS A 311 -15.07 -14.29 6.49
CA LYS A 311 -14.04 -15.28 6.77
C LYS A 311 -12.99 -14.64 7.67
N VAL A 312 -13.16 -14.82 8.99
CA VAL A 312 -12.30 -14.19 9.99
C VAL A 312 -10.99 -14.94 10.16
N LYS A 313 -9.86 -14.25 9.95
CA LYS A 313 -8.50 -14.72 10.22
C LYS A 313 -7.91 -13.97 11.41
N LEU A 314 -7.35 -14.70 12.37
CA LEU A 314 -6.67 -14.08 13.50
C LEU A 314 -5.25 -13.67 13.10
N ILE A 315 -4.85 -12.46 13.48
CA ILE A 315 -3.53 -11.88 13.17
C ILE A 315 -2.85 -11.35 14.43
N GLU A 316 -1.53 -11.29 14.39
CA GLU A 316 -0.75 -10.51 15.33
C GLU A 316 -0.66 -9.05 14.85
N ARG A 317 -0.94 -8.12 15.77
CA ARG A 317 -0.85 -6.69 15.47
C ARG A 317 0.58 -6.29 15.16
N ILE A 318 0.72 -5.35 14.23
CA ILE A 318 2.01 -4.74 13.90
C ILE A 318 2.01 -3.33 14.49
N ARG A 319 2.99 -3.06 15.35
CA ARG A 319 3.19 -1.74 15.93
C ARG A 319 3.83 -0.81 14.90
N SER A 320 3.25 0.37 14.72
CA SER A 320 3.84 1.50 13.99
C SER A 320 5.10 1.95 14.75
N PRO A 321 6.33 1.82 14.19
CA PRO A 321 7.57 2.00 14.95
C PRO A 321 7.72 3.39 15.58
N HIS A 322 7.30 4.43 14.85
CA HIS A 322 7.42 5.83 15.26
C HIS A 322 6.21 6.37 16.01
N ALA A 323 5.20 5.54 16.28
CA ALA A 323 4.04 5.97 17.03
C ALA A 323 4.34 6.08 18.53
N LYS A 324 3.77 7.12 19.16
CA LYS A 324 3.75 7.24 20.62
C LYS A 324 2.92 6.09 21.21
N THR A 325 3.32 5.60 22.38
CA THR A 325 2.55 4.60 23.14
C THR A 325 1.13 5.09 23.37
N ASP A 326 0.15 4.20 23.21
CA ASP A 326 -1.28 4.46 23.36
C ASP A 326 -1.86 5.50 22.38
N ALA A 327 -1.10 5.91 21.36
CA ALA A 327 -1.61 6.75 20.30
C ALA A 327 -2.59 5.96 19.41
N TYR A 328 -3.56 6.67 18.83
CA TYR A 328 -4.58 6.05 17.99
C TYR A 328 -4.00 5.28 16.79
N ASN A 329 -2.84 5.71 16.28
CA ASN A 329 -2.13 5.14 15.15
C ASN A 329 -1.07 4.08 15.53
N GLU A 330 -0.94 3.74 16.81
CA GLU A 330 0.12 2.83 17.30
C GLU A 330 0.11 1.47 16.61
N TRP A 331 -1.06 1.00 16.18
CA TRP A 331 -1.23 -0.35 15.63
C TRP A 331 -1.69 -0.36 14.17
N ASN A 332 -1.73 0.80 13.53
CA ASN A 332 -2.23 0.97 12.16
C ASN A 332 -1.45 0.13 11.14
N TYR A 333 -0.17 -0.15 11.39
CA TYR A 333 0.63 -1.01 10.51
C TYR A 333 0.12 -2.46 10.48
N SER A 334 -0.83 -2.85 11.34
CA SER A 334 -1.54 -4.13 11.21
C SER A 334 -2.26 -4.26 9.86
N LYS A 335 -2.56 -3.14 9.18
CA LYS A 335 -3.06 -3.11 7.79
C LYS A 335 -2.09 -3.80 6.81
N LEU A 336 -0.78 -3.82 7.09
CA LEU A 336 0.21 -4.49 6.23
C LEU A 336 -0.02 -6.00 6.09
N ARG A 337 -0.72 -6.62 7.06
CA ARG A 337 -1.10 -8.05 7.02
C ARG A 337 -1.97 -8.42 5.82
N ILE A 338 -2.55 -7.45 5.10
CA ILE A 338 -3.28 -7.67 3.84
C ILE A 338 -2.39 -8.40 2.81
N TRP A 339 -1.09 -8.08 2.76
CA TRP A 339 -0.18 -8.71 1.81
C TRP A 339 0.14 -10.19 2.11
N GLU A 340 -0.21 -10.70 3.30
CA GLU A 340 -0.05 -12.13 3.63
C GLU A 340 -1.22 -13.00 3.12
N LEU A 341 -2.26 -12.41 2.54
CA LEU A 341 -3.44 -13.11 2.01
C LEU A 341 -3.16 -13.79 0.66
N THR A 342 -2.09 -14.58 0.57
CA THR A 342 -1.60 -15.21 -0.68
C THR A 342 -2.51 -16.33 -1.20
N GLU A 343 -3.56 -16.71 -0.46
CA GLU A 343 -4.65 -17.51 -1.02
C GLU A 343 -5.56 -16.74 -1.99
N TYR A 344 -5.36 -15.43 -2.13
CA TYR A 344 -6.02 -14.56 -3.11
C TYR A 344 -5.00 -13.97 -4.07
N ASP A 345 -5.41 -13.82 -5.33
CA ASP A 345 -4.59 -13.19 -6.38
C ASP A 345 -4.74 -11.67 -6.32
N LYS A 346 -5.95 -11.20 -6.01
CA LYS A 346 -6.30 -9.77 -5.92
C LYS A 346 -7.28 -9.51 -4.78
N VAL A 347 -7.08 -8.43 -4.04
CA VAL A 347 -7.97 -8.03 -2.95
C VAL A 347 -8.30 -6.54 -3.03
N ILE A 348 -9.57 -6.19 -2.78
CA ILE A 348 -9.96 -4.80 -2.53
C ILE A 348 -10.06 -4.63 -1.01
N PHE A 349 -9.10 -3.90 -0.45
CA PHE A 349 -9.16 -3.48 0.93
C PHE A 349 -10.19 -2.36 1.09
N ILE A 350 -10.99 -2.42 2.17
CA ILE A 350 -11.95 -1.39 2.57
C ILE A 350 -11.86 -1.22 4.10
N ASP A 351 -11.56 0.00 4.57
CA ASP A 351 -11.62 0.31 6.00
C ASP A 351 -13.03 0.06 6.56
N SER A 352 -13.11 -0.34 7.83
CA SER A 352 -14.38 -0.77 8.45
C SER A 352 -15.39 0.37 8.73
N ASP A 353 -15.02 1.61 8.42
CA ASP A 353 -15.83 2.82 8.49
C ASP A 353 -16.33 3.31 7.15
N LEU A 354 -16.43 2.40 6.18
CA LEU A 354 -17.14 2.60 4.93
C LEU A 354 -18.42 1.77 4.85
N ILE A 355 -19.33 2.19 3.97
CA ILE A 355 -20.37 1.32 3.39
C ILE A 355 -20.24 1.30 1.88
N VAL A 356 -20.63 0.19 1.26
CA VAL A 356 -20.69 -0.01 -0.18
C VAL A 356 -22.14 0.14 -0.65
N LEU A 357 -22.37 1.05 -1.59
CA LEU A 357 -23.68 1.39 -2.15
C LEU A 357 -23.92 0.73 -3.52
N LYS A 358 -22.85 0.37 -4.23
CA LYS A 358 -22.89 -0.26 -5.56
C LYS A 358 -21.84 -1.35 -5.67
N ASN A 359 -22.15 -2.38 -6.44
CA ASN A 359 -21.24 -3.49 -6.67
C ASN A 359 -19.91 -2.99 -7.25
N MET A 360 -18.79 -3.36 -6.61
CA MET A 360 -17.44 -2.96 -7.01
C MET A 360 -16.64 -4.11 -7.64
N ASP A 361 -17.25 -5.27 -7.93
CA ASP A 361 -16.55 -6.48 -8.40
C ASP A 361 -15.78 -6.20 -9.69
N ARG A 362 -16.30 -5.30 -10.54
CA ARG A 362 -15.61 -4.90 -11.76
C ARG A 362 -14.26 -4.25 -11.51
N PHE A 363 -13.96 -3.70 -10.33
CA PHE A 363 -12.70 -3.03 -10.06
C PHE A 363 -11.56 -3.99 -9.70
N PHE A 364 -11.83 -5.30 -9.57
CA PHE A 364 -10.77 -6.28 -9.37
C PHE A 364 -9.88 -6.48 -10.61
N PHE A 365 -10.23 -5.93 -11.78
CA PHE A 365 -9.35 -6.04 -12.94
C PHE A 365 -8.06 -5.19 -12.79
N TYR A 366 -8.09 -4.09 -12.04
CA TYR A 366 -6.98 -3.14 -11.94
C TYR A 366 -5.74 -3.74 -11.27
N PRO A 367 -4.51 -3.29 -11.59
CA PRO A 367 -3.30 -3.72 -10.90
C PRO A 367 -3.11 -3.02 -9.54
N GLN A 368 -2.24 -3.58 -8.70
CA GLN A 368 -1.75 -2.90 -7.49
C GLN A 368 -0.78 -1.76 -7.87
N LEU A 369 -0.75 -0.59 -7.24
CA LEU A 369 -1.72 -0.09 -6.26
C LEU A 369 -2.68 0.85 -6.99
N SER A 370 -3.97 0.53 -6.95
CA SER A 370 -5.02 1.40 -7.47
C SER A 370 -5.88 1.89 -6.32
N ALA A 371 -6.14 3.19 -6.25
CA ALA A 371 -6.85 3.82 -5.14
C ALA A 371 -7.44 5.17 -5.56
N ALA A 372 -8.32 5.74 -4.75
CA ALA A 372 -8.79 7.11 -4.95
C ALA A 372 -7.74 8.12 -4.49
N GLY A 373 -7.65 9.26 -5.18
CA GLY A 373 -6.78 10.36 -4.80
C GLY A 373 -7.18 10.99 -3.46
N ASN A 374 -6.19 11.61 -2.82
CA ASN A 374 -6.28 12.41 -1.60
C ASN A 374 -5.48 13.71 -1.81
N ASP A 375 -5.30 14.51 -0.75
CA ASP A 375 -4.52 15.76 -0.82
C ASP A 375 -3.12 15.57 -1.44
N LYS A 376 -2.66 16.54 -2.24
CA LYS A 376 -1.37 16.51 -2.96
C LYS A 376 -1.21 15.29 -3.89
N VAL A 377 -0.02 14.72 -3.99
CA VAL A 377 0.31 13.58 -4.88
C VAL A 377 -0.15 12.21 -4.37
N LEU A 378 -0.97 12.18 -3.33
CA LEU A 378 -1.14 11.03 -2.45
C LEU A 378 -2.48 10.35 -2.69
N PHE A 379 -2.54 9.05 -2.43
CA PHE A 379 -3.80 8.30 -2.40
C PHE A 379 -4.35 8.15 -0.98
N ASN A 380 -5.66 7.93 -0.89
CA ASN A 380 -6.32 7.58 0.36
C ASN A 380 -6.29 6.05 0.55
N SER A 381 -5.80 5.58 1.71
CA SER A 381 -5.62 4.15 1.99
C SER A 381 -6.88 3.43 2.53
N GLY A 382 -8.02 4.12 2.54
CA GLY A 382 -9.30 3.56 3.00
C GLY A 382 -9.95 2.60 2.02
N VAL A 383 -9.62 2.71 0.73
CA VAL A 383 -10.03 1.76 -0.32
C VAL A 383 -8.88 1.58 -1.30
N MET A 384 -8.34 0.36 -1.41
CA MET A 384 -7.16 0.07 -2.23
C MET A 384 -7.25 -1.28 -2.93
N MET A 385 -6.77 -1.34 -4.16
CA MET A 385 -6.47 -2.57 -4.87
C MET A 385 -5.09 -3.09 -4.52
N VAL A 386 -5.01 -4.32 -4.02
CA VAL A 386 -3.77 -4.96 -3.58
C VAL A 386 -3.65 -6.35 -4.20
N GLU A 387 -2.43 -6.73 -4.54
CA GLU A 387 -2.03 -8.05 -5.04
C GLU A 387 -1.15 -8.71 -3.97
N PRO A 388 -1.73 -9.52 -3.06
CA PRO A 388 -1.01 -10.09 -1.92
C PRO A 388 0.28 -10.82 -2.32
N SER A 389 1.31 -10.65 -1.51
CA SER A 389 2.61 -11.31 -1.69
C SER A 389 3.37 -11.31 -0.38
N LYS A 390 3.90 -12.48 -0.04
CA LYS A 390 4.77 -12.65 1.12
C LYS A 390 6.05 -11.81 0.99
N CYS A 391 6.66 -11.78 -0.19
CA CYS A 391 7.85 -10.97 -0.44
C CYS A 391 7.57 -9.47 -0.26
N THR A 392 6.42 -8.99 -0.76
CA THR A 392 5.98 -7.60 -0.57
C THR A 392 5.74 -7.30 0.91
N PHE A 393 5.09 -8.21 1.64
CA PHE A 393 4.88 -8.08 3.07
C PHE A 393 6.22 -7.99 3.83
N GLU A 394 7.16 -8.89 3.56
CA GLU A 394 8.50 -8.89 4.18
C GLU A 394 9.24 -7.59 3.90
N THR A 395 9.21 -7.11 2.65
CA THR A 395 9.80 -5.82 2.25
C THR A 395 9.17 -4.65 3.03
N LEU A 396 7.83 -4.59 3.09
CA LEU A 396 7.11 -3.56 3.86
C LEU A 396 7.48 -3.63 5.35
N MET A 397 7.63 -4.83 5.87
CA MET A 397 8.01 -5.06 7.25
C MET A 397 9.44 -4.62 7.53
N GLU A 398 10.41 -4.86 6.65
CA GLU A 398 11.78 -4.37 6.81
C GLU A 398 11.82 -2.83 6.75
N LYS A 399 11.15 -2.25 5.75
CA LYS A 399 11.16 -0.80 5.51
C LYS A 399 10.40 0.02 6.55
N ARG A 400 9.56 -0.62 7.37
CA ARG A 400 8.73 0.05 8.39
C ARG A 400 9.54 0.92 9.38
N TYR A 401 10.80 0.56 9.61
CA TYR A 401 11.71 1.27 10.52
C TYR A 401 12.54 2.37 9.85
N GLU A 402 12.67 2.32 8.53
CA GLU A 402 13.52 3.22 7.73
C GLU A 402 12.69 4.35 7.12
N VAL A 403 11.50 4.02 6.63
CA VAL A 403 10.61 4.94 5.93
C VAL A 403 9.66 5.61 6.91
N SER A 404 9.80 6.92 7.05
CA SER A 404 8.94 7.74 7.91
C SER A 404 7.57 7.93 7.29
N SER A 405 6.51 7.66 8.06
CA SER A 405 5.14 7.98 7.67
C SER A 405 4.83 9.45 7.92
N TYR A 406 4.43 10.20 6.88
CA TYR A 406 4.14 11.65 7.01
C TYR A 406 3.01 11.98 7.99
N ASN A 407 2.08 11.05 8.25
CA ASN A 407 0.99 11.21 9.21
C ASN A 407 1.11 10.26 10.42
N GLY A 408 2.21 9.51 10.51
CA GLY A 408 2.45 8.49 11.52
C GLY A 408 1.60 7.21 11.39
N GLY A 409 0.65 7.16 10.45
CA GLY A 409 -0.22 6.02 10.20
C GLY A 409 0.21 5.18 9.00
N ASP A 410 -0.58 4.15 8.72
CA ASP A 410 -0.42 3.27 7.56
C ASP A 410 -0.52 4.02 6.22
N GLN A 411 -1.49 4.94 6.07
CA GLN A 411 -1.63 5.72 4.83
C GLN A 411 -0.35 6.46 4.47
N GLY A 412 0.30 7.09 5.45
CA GLY A 412 1.52 7.84 5.21
C GLY A 412 2.66 6.95 4.79
N PHE A 413 2.81 5.81 5.46
CA PHE A 413 3.82 4.81 5.11
C PHE A 413 3.60 4.24 3.71
N LEU A 414 2.37 3.84 3.38
CA LEU A 414 2.03 3.25 2.10
C LEU A 414 2.23 4.22 0.93
N ASN A 415 2.02 5.52 1.11
CA ASN A 415 2.28 6.52 0.07
C ASN A 415 3.78 6.81 -0.16
N GLU A 416 4.63 6.55 0.83
CA GLU A 416 6.09 6.61 0.65
C GLU A 416 6.63 5.32 0.04
N MET A 417 5.99 4.18 0.33
CA MET A 417 6.36 2.89 -0.26
C MET A 417 5.87 2.73 -1.69
N PHE A 418 4.63 3.13 -2.02
CA PHE A 418 4.03 3.02 -3.35
C PHE A 418 3.89 4.41 -3.98
N THR A 419 4.96 4.92 -4.59
CA THR A 419 4.94 6.25 -5.19
C THR A 419 4.27 6.25 -6.55
N TRP A 420 4.35 5.13 -7.28
CA TRP A 420 3.63 4.92 -8.54
C TRP A 420 2.32 4.14 -8.32
N TRP A 421 1.20 4.85 -8.41
CA TRP A 421 -0.15 4.32 -8.16
C TRP A 421 -1.15 4.83 -9.21
N HIS A 422 -2.28 4.13 -9.35
CA HIS A 422 -3.26 4.40 -10.41
C HIS A 422 -4.57 4.97 -9.84
N ARG A 423 -5.03 6.07 -10.43
CA ARG A 423 -6.21 6.79 -9.90
C ARG A 423 -7.51 6.08 -10.23
N TRP A 424 -8.24 5.72 -9.20
CA TRP A 424 -9.65 5.40 -9.27
C TRP A 424 -10.53 6.65 -9.13
N PRO A 425 -11.76 6.60 -9.67
CA PRO A 425 -12.74 7.64 -9.43
C PRO A 425 -12.95 7.88 -7.93
N SER A 426 -12.99 9.15 -7.53
CA SER A 426 -13.25 9.59 -6.15
C SER A 426 -14.49 8.96 -5.52
N LYS A 427 -15.51 8.62 -6.34
CA LYS A 427 -16.73 7.92 -5.90
C LYS A 427 -16.52 6.51 -5.35
N LEU A 428 -15.35 5.89 -5.55
CA LEU A 428 -14.97 4.60 -4.94
C LEU A 428 -14.50 4.75 -3.49
N ASN A 429 -14.10 5.94 -3.07
CA ASN A 429 -13.70 6.26 -1.70
C ASN A 429 -14.15 7.69 -1.39
N HIS A 430 -15.46 7.91 -1.36
CA HIS A 430 -16.00 9.25 -1.20
C HIS A 430 -15.97 9.66 0.28
N LEU A 431 -15.05 10.56 0.63
CA LEU A 431 -14.88 11.07 1.98
C LEU A 431 -16.11 11.89 2.40
N LYS A 432 -16.69 11.56 3.57
CA LYS A 432 -17.77 12.34 4.19
C LYS A 432 -17.18 13.62 4.80
N ILE A 433 -16.78 14.56 3.94
CA ILE A 433 -16.24 15.87 4.31
C ILE A 433 -16.87 16.95 3.41
N PHE A 434 -17.24 18.08 4.02
CA PHE A 434 -17.92 19.19 3.38
C PHE A 434 -17.16 20.48 3.73
N THR A 435 -16.59 21.11 2.71
CA THR A 435 -15.92 22.40 2.82
C THR A 435 -16.90 23.52 2.42
N LYS A 436 -16.65 24.75 2.86
CA LYS A 436 -17.58 25.88 2.62
C LYS A 436 -17.79 26.19 1.12
N GLU A 437 -16.83 25.82 0.29
CA GLU A 437 -16.80 26.06 -1.16
C GLU A 437 -17.59 24.98 -1.92
N HIS A 438 -17.63 23.75 -1.41
CA HIS A 438 -18.30 22.63 -2.04
C HIS A 438 -19.38 22.07 -1.11
N ASN A 439 -20.65 22.32 -1.47
CA ASN A 439 -21.84 21.70 -0.87
C ASN A 439 -22.27 22.21 0.52
N LYS A 440 -22.71 23.48 0.56
CA LYS A 440 -23.31 24.14 1.75
C LYS A 440 -24.46 23.37 2.41
N GLY A 441 -25.10 22.45 1.69
CA GLY A 441 -26.22 21.64 2.18
C GLY A 441 -25.82 20.30 2.81
N HIS A 442 -24.53 19.95 2.81
CA HIS A 442 -24.00 18.70 3.38
C HIS A 442 -24.72 17.44 2.82
N ARG A 443 -25.09 17.47 1.53
CA ARG A 443 -25.83 16.38 0.87
C ARG A 443 -24.88 15.42 0.18
N MET A 444 -25.14 14.12 0.22
CA MET A 444 -24.25 13.18 -0.47
C MET A 444 -24.60 13.13 -1.97
N PRO A 445 -23.60 13.06 -2.87
CA PRO A 445 -23.86 12.73 -4.27
C PRO A 445 -24.70 11.44 -4.42
N LYS A 446 -25.46 11.36 -5.51
CA LYS A 446 -26.32 10.18 -5.78
C LYS A 446 -25.54 9.02 -6.38
N ASP A 447 -24.55 9.29 -7.22
CA ASP A 447 -23.74 8.27 -7.92
C ASP A 447 -22.46 7.92 -7.15
N LEU A 448 -22.61 7.28 -5.99
CA LEU A 448 -21.47 6.83 -5.17
C LEU A 448 -21.36 5.31 -5.17
N TYR A 449 -20.13 4.79 -5.16
CA TYR A 449 -19.86 3.38 -4.88
C TYR A 449 -19.70 3.16 -3.39
N THR A 450 -19.05 4.07 -2.68
CA THR A 450 -18.85 3.99 -1.23
C THR A 450 -19.08 5.34 -0.56
N ILE A 451 -19.27 5.31 0.76
CA ILE A 451 -19.19 6.48 1.63
C ILE A 451 -18.19 6.17 2.74
N HIS A 452 -17.17 7.02 2.89
CA HIS A 452 -16.16 6.91 3.93
C HIS A 452 -16.45 7.88 5.07
N TYR A 453 -16.85 7.33 6.22
CA TYR A 453 -17.39 8.11 7.33
C TYR A 453 -16.29 8.72 8.20
N LEU A 454 -15.90 9.96 7.91
CA LEU A 454 -15.02 10.75 8.78
C LEU A 454 -15.76 11.34 9.99
N GLY A 455 -15.00 11.80 10.99
CA GLY A 455 -15.53 12.30 12.26
C GLY A 455 -16.13 11.19 13.14
N MET A 456 -17.23 11.50 13.83
CA MET A 456 -17.99 10.50 14.58
C MET A 456 -18.66 9.52 13.62
N LYS A 457 -18.42 8.23 13.87
CA LYS A 457 -18.99 7.14 13.07
C LYS A 457 -20.49 6.98 13.34
N PRO A 458 -21.31 6.60 12.36
CA PRO A 458 -22.78 6.56 12.49
C PRO A 458 -23.29 5.72 13.66
N TRP A 459 -22.68 4.56 13.90
CA TRP A 459 -23.07 3.67 15.01
C TRP A 459 -22.79 4.25 16.40
N MET A 460 -21.93 5.27 16.49
CA MET A 460 -21.65 6.00 17.73
C MET A 460 -22.62 7.15 18.01
N CYS A 461 -23.44 7.51 17.03
CA CYS A 461 -24.48 8.53 17.14
C CYS A 461 -25.84 7.87 17.39
N TYR A 462 -26.84 8.66 17.81
CA TYR A 462 -28.23 8.22 17.78
C TYR A 462 -28.68 8.01 16.33
N MET A 463 -29.66 7.12 16.12
CA MET A 463 -30.25 6.88 14.80
C MET A 463 -30.93 8.11 14.21
N ASP A 464 -31.32 9.07 15.04
CA ASP A 464 -32.19 10.19 14.66
C ASP A 464 -31.53 11.24 13.76
N TYR A 465 -30.23 11.51 13.93
CA TYR A 465 -29.45 12.50 13.14
C TYR A 465 -27.93 12.28 13.31
N ASP A 466 -27.12 12.89 12.43
CA ASP A 466 -25.66 12.81 12.53
C ASP A 466 -25.15 13.64 13.74
N CYS A 467 -24.64 12.97 14.77
CA CYS A 467 -24.18 13.65 15.98
C CYS A 467 -22.93 14.54 15.76
N ASN A 468 -22.29 14.50 14.59
CA ASN A 468 -21.26 15.47 14.21
C ASN A 468 -21.80 16.92 14.20
N TRP A 469 -23.11 17.13 14.01
CA TRP A 469 -23.73 18.47 14.09
C TRP A 469 -23.58 19.14 15.45
N ASP A 470 -23.53 18.36 16.54
CA ASP A 470 -23.42 18.90 17.91
C ASP A 470 -22.01 19.40 18.27
N MET A 471 -21.03 19.23 17.38
CA MET A 471 -19.63 19.57 17.63
C MET A 471 -19.13 20.55 16.58
N SER A 472 -18.87 21.79 16.98
CA SER A 472 -18.44 22.86 16.06
C SER A 472 -17.25 22.46 15.18
N ASN A 473 -16.24 21.81 15.77
CA ASN A 473 -15.06 21.33 15.07
C ASN A 473 -15.27 20.05 14.23
N HIS A 474 -16.43 19.40 14.29
CA HIS A 474 -16.77 18.23 13.46
C HIS A 474 -17.86 18.53 12.43
N ARG A 475 -18.39 19.76 12.39
CA ARG A 475 -19.46 20.14 11.46
C ARG A 475 -19.12 19.85 10.00
N HIS A 476 -17.85 19.99 9.60
CA HIS A 476 -17.41 19.67 8.24
C HIS A 476 -17.51 18.17 7.90
N PHE A 477 -17.75 17.28 8.88
CA PHE A 477 -18.05 15.87 8.65
C PHE A 477 -19.54 15.53 8.80
N ALA A 478 -20.39 16.50 9.18
CA ALA A 478 -21.78 16.23 9.51
C ALA A 478 -22.64 16.08 8.24
N SER A 479 -23.40 15.00 8.13
CA SER A 479 -24.41 14.83 7.07
C SER A 479 -25.50 13.86 7.46
N ASP A 480 -26.72 14.37 7.57
CA ASP A 480 -27.90 13.53 7.83
C ASP A 480 -28.24 12.60 6.66
N ASP A 481 -27.85 12.96 5.43
CA ASP A 481 -28.01 12.07 4.26
C ASP A 481 -27.05 10.87 4.38
N ALA A 482 -25.76 11.13 4.62
CA ALA A 482 -24.79 10.05 4.83
C ALA A 482 -25.18 9.15 6.02
N HIS A 483 -25.59 9.76 7.13
CA HIS A 483 -26.04 9.05 8.33
C HIS A 483 -27.25 8.17 8.06
N ARG A 484 -28.26 8.70 7.35
CA ARG A 484 -29.44 7.94 6.96
C ARG A 484 -29.10 6.76 6.07
N ARG A 485 -28.19 6.91 5.10
CA ARG A 485 -27.74 5.82 4.23
C ARG A 485 -27.07 4.69 5.02
N TRP A 486 -26.26 5.02 6.03
CA TRP A 486 -25.69 4.02 6.94
C TRP A 486 -26.79 3.24 7.69
N TRP A 487 -27.75 3.96 8.27
CA TRP A 487 -28.86 3.35 9.00
C TRP A 487 -29.84 2.56 8.12
N GLN A 488 -29.89 2.83 6.81
CA GLN A 488 -30.64 1.99 5.87
C GLN A 488 -30.02 0.60 5.76
N VAL A 489 -28.68 0.50 5.64
CA VAL A 489 -27.97 -0.79 5.66
C VAL A 489 -28.22 -1.54 6.98
N TYR A 490 -28.10 -0.83 8.12
CA TYR A 490 -28.37 -1.40 9.44
C TYR A 490 -29.81 -1.95 9.58
N LYS A 491 -30.81 -1.24 9.06
CA LYS A 491 -32.20 -1.68 9.13
C LYS A 491 -32.47 -2.88 8.22
N ALA A 492 -31.77 -2.98 7.09
CA ALA A 492 -31.91 -4.06 6.13
C ALA A 492 -31.17 -5.35 6.56
N MET A 493 -30.14 -5.25 7.41
CA MET A 493 -29.39 -6.43 7.82
C MET A 493 -30.17 -7.36 8.78
N PRO A 494 -29.86 -8.67 8.83
CA PRO A 494 -30.51 -9.63 9.70
C PRO A 494 -30.59 -9.18 11.16
N ARG A 495 -31.77 -9.34 11.79
CA ARG A 495 -32.02 -8.90 13.19
C ARG A 495 -31.00 -9.45 14.20
N ARG A 496 -30.48 -10.66 13.96
CA ARG A 496 -29.44 -11.28 14.82
C ARG A 496 -28.11 -10.51 14.85
N LEU A 497 -27.83 -9.67 13.85
CA LEU A 497 -26.61 -8.86 13.77
C LEU A 497 -26.75 -7.49 14.46
N GLN A 498 -27.98 -6.97 14.55
CA GLN A 498 -28.28 -5.65 15.12
C GLN A 498 -27.75 -5.41 16.55
N PRO A 499 -27.75 -6.41 17.47
CA PRO A 499 -27.20 -6.24 18.81
C PRO A 499 -25.70 -5.90 18.84
N HIS A 500 -24.91 -6.23 17.82
CA HIS A 500 -23.48 -5.87 17.74
C HIS A 500 -23.25 -4.38 17.50
N CYS A 501 -24.32 -3.64 17.21
CA CYS A 501 -24.35 -2.18 17.04
C CYS A 501 -25.16 -1.49 18.15
N GLY A 502 -25.30 -2.17 19.30
CA GLY A 502 -25.99 -1.66 20.46
C GLY A 502 -25.39 -0.34 20.97
N LEU A 503 -26.25 0.49 21.56
CA LEU A 503 -25.81 1.73 22.17
C LEU A 503 -25.32 1.44 23.60
N THR A 504 -24.09 1.82 23.93
CA THR A 504 -23.58 1.67 25.31
C THR A 504 -23.94 2.87 26.18
N ALA A 505 -23.98 2.69 27.51
CA ALA A 505 -24.18 3.78 28.46
C ALA A 505 -23.12 4.89 28.32
N GLY A 506 -21.88 4.54 28.00
CA GLY A 506 -20.81 5.49 27.74
C GLY A 506 -21.05 6.34 26.49
N MET A 507 -21.57 5.73 25.41
CA MET A 507 -21.96 6.43 24.19
C MET A 507 -23.14 7.38 24.45
N ASP A 508 -24.19 6.94 25.15
CA ASP A 508 -25.36 7.77 25.52
C ASP A 508 -24.92 9.00 26.34
N LYS A 509 -24.10 8.77 27.39
CA LYS A 509 -23.54 9.85 28.23
C LYS A 509 -22.75 10.86 27.40
N ARG A 510 -21.89 10.40 26.48
CA ARG A 510 -21.09 11.27 25.61
C ARG A 510 -21.97 12.11 24.67
N MET A 511 -22.99 11.50 24.06
CA MET A 511 -23.91 12.23 23.17
C MET A 511 -24.73 13.26 23.94
N ARG A 512 -25.25 12.94 25.12
CA ARG A 512 -25.95 13.92 25.97
C ARG A 512 -25.06 15.11 26.34
N LYS A 513 -23.79 14.85 26.66
CA LYS A 513 -22.79 15.89 26.94
C LYS A 513 -22.61 16.82 25.74
N TRP A 514 -22.42 16.28 24.53
CA TRP A 514 -22.24 17.11 23.33
C TRP A 514 -23.49 17.89 22.96
N ARG A 515 -24.68 17.28 23.06
CA ARG A 515 -25.95 18.00 22.89
C ARG A 515 -26.14 19.13 23.90
N GLY A 516 -25.75 18.92 25.16
CA GLY A 516 -25.76 19.96 26.19
C GLY A 516 -24.86 21.14 25.83
N ARG A 517 -23.63 20.87 25.38
CA ARG A 517 -22.69 21.89 24.89
C ARG A 517 -23.21 22.62 23.65
N ALA A 518 -23.82 21.89 22.71
CA ALA A 518 -24.41 22.48 21.51
C ALA A 518 -25.57 23.43 21.85
N ARG A 519 -26.38 23.07 22.86
CA ARG A 519 -27.43 23.93 23.42
C ARG A 519 -26.86 25.17 24.10
N GLU A 520 -25.86 25.01 24.96
CA GLU A 520 -25.20 26.13 25.66
C GLU A 520 -24.54 27.10 24.67
N ALA A 521 -23.92 26.58 23.61
CA ALA A 521 -23.35 27.36 22.52
C ALA A 521 -24.40 27.90 21.53
N ASN A 522 -25.69 27.60 21.74
CA ASN A 522 -26.81 27.95 20.86
C ASN A 522 -26.51 27.71 19.37
N LEU A 523 -26.02 26.50 19.05
CA LEU A 523 -25.64 26.16 17.69
C LEU A 523 -26.83 26.32 16.73
N SER A 524 -26.62 27.12 15.68
CA SER A 524 -27.66 27.61 14.76
C SER A 524 -28.36 26.53 13.93
N ASP A 525 -27.75 25.36 13.74
CA ASP A 525 -28.33 24.24 12.99
C ASP A 525 -29.48 23.56 13.75
N GLY A 526 -29.55 23.71 15.08
CA GLY A 526 -30.64 23.21 15.90
C GLY A 526 -30.76 21.69 16.04
N HIS A 527 -29.81 20.88 15.58
CA HIS A 527 -29.91 19.40 15.68
C HIS A 527 -29.97 18.91 17.13
N TRP A 528 -29.35 19.64 18.06
CA TRP A 528 -29.44 19.38 19.50
C TRP A 528 -30.88 19.47 20.06
N LYS A 529 -31.83 20.08 19.32
CA LYS A 529 -33.26 20.13 19.67
C LYS A 529 -34.04 18.90 19.20
N ILE A 530 -33.50 18.09 18.29
CA ILE A 530 -34.18 16.90 17.74
C ILE A 530 -34.50 15.92 18.87
N LYS A 531 -35.76 15.48 18.97
CA LYS A 531 -36.19 14.49 19.96
C LYS A 531 -35.60 13.12 19.61
N VAL A 532 -34.76 12.59 20.48
CA VAL A 532 -34.14 11.26 20.33
C VAL A 532 -35.18 10.16 20.50
N LYS A 533 -35.36 9.32 19.47
CA LYS A 533 -36.26 8.16 19.44
C LYS A 533 -35.52 6.84 19.22
N ASP A 534 -34.19 6.86 19.22
CA ASP A 534 -33.35 5.68 19.05
C ASP A 534 -33.75 4.52 19.99
N PRO A 535 -34.21 3.38 19.46
CA PRO A 535 -34.68 2.26 20.27
C PRO A 535 -33.56 1.63 21.13
N ARG A 536 -32.29 1.77 20.72
CA ARG A 536 -31.15 1.20 21.43
C ARG A 536 -30.95 1.79 22.82
N LYS A 537 -31.53 2.97 23.10
CA LYS A 537 -31.43 3.65 24.40
C LYS A 537 -32.06 2.89 25.57
N HIS A 538 -32.98 1.97 25.28
CA HIS A 538 -33.70 1.20 26.30
C HIS A 538 -33.07 -0.17 26.58
N HIS A 539 -31.94 -0.48 25.94
CA HIS A 539 -31.35 -1.82 25.90
C HIS A 539 -29.83 -1.79 26.12
N PHE A 540 -29.40 -1.26 27.28
CA PHE A 540 -27.98 -1.23 27.67
C PHE A 540 -27.46 -2.61 28.09
#